data_AF-A0A9D7RNA3-F1
#
_entry.id   AF-A0A9D7RNA3-F1
#
_cell.length_a   1.000
_cell.length_b   1.000
_cell.length_c   1.000
_cell.angle_alpha   90.00
_cell.angle_beta   90.00
_cell.angle_gamma   90.00
#
_symmetry.space_group_name_H-M   'P 1'
#
loop_
_entity.id
_entity.type
_entity.pdbx_description
1 polymer ?
#
loop_
_entity_poly.entity_id
_entity_poly.type
_entity_poly.pdbx_seq_one_letter_code
_entity_poly.pdbx_strand_id
1 'polypeptide(L)'
;MRKLLALLLGVFGCSTGWAYQPESGLWWNPAESGSGYNIEISDNALGFTAYLGEANGAPVFYTAFNLLQGNALFEATLYRFSNNQCAGCTWTGGPTAQSVGTVRIAFDASNPQRGTLTWNVPPQAIRSFPIQRFALYEKRAEDGNAPVEVTKMLGEWHVTLDFSEWPNYNAFRYSADVLVLDEFSYDGGTQTWFYDGCRPETSLDATCTAAALAVNSASGFYNAARGRQVVIIDDNSVNSQGQQMCVYLEARALSNDFSAGFTGNGDGGFTLYPCGANPLNYAMYPLKGFRTASRTFVQEGVGPAKRLPAQSFDATPRQREAAPLRTNVDKNDPLTGVAELLSQVRAAEGRVLGKRQ
;
A
#
# COMPACT_ATOMS: atom_id res chain seq x y z
N MET A 1 52.74 12.60 33.38
CA MET A 1 51.39 12.02 33.62
C MET A 1 50.43 13.21 33.69
N ARG A 2 49.38 13.43 32.89
CA ARG A 2 48.61 12.69 31.89
C ARG A 2 48.24 13.68 30.77
N LYS A 3 48.36 13.27 29.50
CA LYS A 3 47.81 14.03 28.36
C LYS A 3 46.31 13.76 28.32
N LEU A 4 45.46 14.78 28.44
CA LEU A 4 44.03 14.65 28.14
C LEU A 4 43.84 14.79 26.63
N LEU A 5 43.43 13.70 25.99
CA LEU A 5 42.92 13.69 24.62
C LEU A 5 41.40 13.84 24.71
N ALA A 6 40.87 14.97 24.26
CA ALA A 6 39.42 15.16 24.13
C ALA A 6 38.95 14.44 22.86
N LEU A 7 38.20 13.35 23.05
CA LEU A 7 37.56 12.61 21.98
C LEU A 7 36.27 13.37 21.58
N LEU A 8 36.32 14.10 20.47
CA LEU A 8 35.13 14.62 19.80
C LEU A 8 34.37 13.42 19.21
N LEU A 9 33.36 12.94 19.93
CA LEU A 9 32.31 12.12 19.33
C LEU A 9 31.53 13.02 18.37
N GLY A 10 31.88 12.96 17.08
CA GLY A 10 31.00 13.41 16.02
C GLY A 10 29.73 12.57 16.08
N VAL A 11 28.63 13.20 16.51
CA VAL A 11 27.29 12.69 16.28
C VAL A 11 27.09 12.69 14.77
N PHE A 12 27.45 11.58 14.12
CA PHE A 12 26.86 11.23 12.84
C PHE A 12 25.39 11.00 13.14
N GLY A 13 24.58 12.05 12.96
CA GLY A 13 23.17 11.87 12.73
C GLY A 13 23.07 11.01 11.48
N CYS A 14 22.88 9.70 11.67
CA CYS A 14 22.30 8.87 10.64
C CYS A 14 21.00 9.57 10.27
N SER A 15 20.99 10.25 9.13
CA SER A 15 19.75 10.47 8.41
C SER A 15 19.17 9.08 8.22
N THR A 16 18.16 8.73 9.01
CA THR A 16 17.26 7.63 8.72
C THR A 16 16.94 7.75 7.23
N GLY A 17 17.43 6.81 6.41
CA GLY A 17 17.09 6.74 5.01
C GLY A 17 15.68 6.18 4.96
N TRP A 18 14.71 7.00 4.55
CA TRP A 18 13.31 6.61 4.57
C TRP A 18 13.02 5.79 3.32
N ALA A 19 12.42 4.61 3.49
CA ALA A 19 12.01 3.76 2.38
C ALA A 19 10.73 4.30 1.71
N TYR A 20 10.82 5.49 1.13
CA TYR A 20 9.87 5.94 0.10
C TYR A 20 10.28 5.28 -1.22
N GLN A 21 9.32 4.70 -1.94
CA GLN A 21 9.54 4.15 -3.27
C GLN A 21 8.35 4.49 -4.17
N PRO A 22 8.54 5.15 -5.32
CA PRO A 22 7.47 5.34 -6.30
C PRO A 22 6.92 4.00 -6.81
N GLU A 23 5.66 3.96 -7.22
CA GLU A 23 5.07 2.73 -7.76
C GLU A 23 5.58 2.39 -9.16
N SER A 24 6.02 1.15 -9.34
CA SER A 24 6.16 0.55 -10.67
C SER A 24 4.80 0.35 -11.36
N GLY A 25 4.79 0.42 -12.68
CA GLY A 25 3.67 0.07 -13.55
C GLY A 25 3.35 1.16 -14.58
N LEU A 26 2.09 1.19 -15.01
CA LEU A 26 1.59 2.14 -16.00
C LEU A 26 1.24 3.48 -15.34
N TRP A 27 1.66 4.57 -15.96
CA TRP A 27 1.45 5.95 -15.56
C TRP A 27 0.91 6.75 -16.74
N TRP A 28 0.24 7.86 -16.45
CA TRP A 28 -0.42 8.69 -17.44
C TRP A 28 -0.65 10.11 -16.91
N ASN A 29 -0.96 11.03 -17.82
CA ASN A 29 -1.50 12.34 -17.47
C ASN A 29 -3.02 12.35 -17.73
N PRO A 30 -3.89 12.52 -16.71
CA PRO A 30 -5.33 12.51 -16.89
C PRO A 30 -5.87 13.65 -17.77
N ALA A 31 -5.12 14.74 -17.90
CA ALA A 31 -5.49 15.86 -18.78
C ALA A 31 -5.02 15.67 -20.24
N GLU A 32 -4.12 14.71 -20.50
CA GLU A 32 -3.52 14.46 -21.82
C GLU A 32 -3.67 12.99 -22.23
N SER A 33 -4.93 12.54 -22.36
CA SER A 33 -5.25 11.18 -22.80
C SER A 33 -4.67 10.88 -24.18
N GLY A 34 -4.23 9.63 -24.38
CA GLY A 34 -3.50 9.20 -25.58
C GLY A 34 -1.98 9.11 -25.41
N SER A 35 -1.46 9.55 -24.27
CA SER A 35 -0.08 9.32 -23.84
C SER A 35 -0.01 8.32 -22.69
N GLY A 36 1.01 7.46 -22.69
CA GLY A 36 1.23 6.49 -21.62
C GLY A 36 2.70 6.33 -21.29
N TYR A 37 3.00 6.03 -20.03
CA TYR A 37 4.36 5.84 -19.54
C TYR A 37 4.43 4.57 -18.70
N ASN A 38 5.35 3.67 -18.98
CA ASN A 38 5.68 2.57 -18.08
C ASN A 38 6.91 2.96 -17.26
N ILE A 39 6.81 2.83 -15.95
CA ILE A 39 7.90 3.02 -15.01
C ILE A 39 8.14 1.68 -14.34
N GLU A 40 9.35 1.16 -14.44
CA GLU A 40 9.76 -0.07 -13.76
C GLU A 40 10.93 0.26 -12.84
N ILE A 41 10.80 -0.06 -11.57
CA ILE A 41 11.83 0.18 -10.55
C ILE A 41 12.29 -1.16 -10.00
N SER A 42 13.60 -1.40 -10.07
CA SER A 42 14.26 -2.54 -9.44
C SER A 42 15.52 -2.05 -8.76
N ASP A 43 15.60 -2.26 -7.44
CA ASP A 43 16.58 -1.61 -6.57
C ASP A 43 16.52 -0.07 -6.74
N ASN A 44 17.64 0.58 -7.05
CA ASN A 44 17.68 2.00 -7.38
C ASN A 44 17.68 2.27 -8.90
N ALA A 45 17.52 1.25 -9.74
CA ALA A 45 17.44 1.42 -11.19
C ALA A 45 15.99 1.67 -11.63
N LEU A 46 15.80 2.68 -12.48
CA LEU A 46 14.51 2.97 -13.08
C LEU A 46 14.59 2.83 -14.60
N GLY A 47 13.75 1.95 -15.14
CA GLY A 47 13.43 1.83 -16.55
C GLY A 47 12.17 2.63 -16.86
N PHE A 48 12.25 3.46 -17.90
CA PHE A 48 11.14 4.29 -18.36
C PHE A 48 10.86 4.00 -19.83
N THR A 49 9.58 3.79 -20.18
CA THR A 49 9.12 3.65 -21.55
C THR A 49 7.94 4.58 -21.78
N ALA A 50 7.97 5.42 -22.81
CA ALA A 50 6.85 6.27 -23.19
C ALA A 50 6.22 5.81 -24.51
N TYR A 51 4.90 5.82 -24.55
CA TYR A 51 4.04 5.48 -25.69
C TYR A 51 3.37 6.77 -26.15
N LEU A 52 3.86 7.38 -27.23
CA LEU A 52 3.48 8.72 -27.67
C LEU A 52 3.19 8.76 -29.18
N GLY A 53 2.80 9.94 -29.67
CA GLY A 53 2.70 10.26 -31.09
C GLY A 53 3.74 11.31 -31.50
N GLU A 54 4.27 11.15 -32.71
CA GLU A 54 5.06 12.17 -33.41
C GLU A 54 4.15 13.33 -33.87
N ALA A 55 4.76 14.43 -34.34
CA ALA A 55 4.01 15.58 -34.86
C ALA A 55 3.09 15.24 -36.05
N ASN A 56 3.38 14.16 -36.78
CA ASN A 56 2.54 13.65 -37.87
C ASN A 56 1.50 12.61 -37.42
N GLY A 57 1.37 12.38 -36.11
CA GLY A 57 0.45 11.40 -35.53
C GLY A 57 0.94 9.96 -35.57
N ALA A 58 2.11 9.67 -36.14
CA ALA A 58 2.68 8.33 -36.13
C ALA A 58 3.07 7.92 -34.70
N PRO A 59 2.80 6.68 -34.28
CA PRO A 59 3.19 6.21 -32.95
C PRO A 59 4.72 6.18 -32.82
N VAL A 60 5.21 6.57 -31.64
CA VAL A 60 6.63 6.54 -31.28
C VAL A 60 6.80 6.05 -29.86
N PHE A 61 7.87 5.30 -29.65
CA PHE A 61 8.30 4.85 -28.35
C PHE A 61 9.62 5.52 -27.99
N TYR A 62 9.71 5.99 -26.76
CA TYR A 62 10.98 6.42 -26.17
C TYR A 62 11.29 5.55 -24.97
N THR A 63 12.57 5.26 -24.76
CA THR A 63 13.02 4.63 -23.53
C THR A 63 14.07 5.48 -22.83
N ALA A 64 14.14 5.34 -21.53
CA ALA A 64 15.24 5.86 -20.72
C ALA A 64 15.56 4.87 -19.61
N PHE A 65 16.81 4.88 -19.18
CA PHE A 65 17.29 4.07 -18.06
C PHE A 65 18.37 4.85 -17.33
N ASN A 66 18.23 4.93 -16.01
CA ASN A 66 19.26 5.47 -15.12
C ASN A 66 18.95 5.05 -13.67
N LEU A 67 19.85 5.40 -12.75
CA LEU A 67 19.61 5.27 -11.32
C LEU A 67 18.74 6.43 -10.82
N LEU A 68 17.90 6.13 -9.83
CA LEU A 68 17.20 7.13 -9.02
C LEU A 68 18.23 7.92 -8.19
N GLN A 69 18.09 9.24 -8.22
CA GLN A 69 18.83 10.16 -7.36
C GLN A 69 18.05 10.32 -6.06
N GLY A 70 18.55 9.72 -4.98
CA GLY A 70 17.75 9.49 -3.77
C GLY A 70 16.57 8.58 -4.11
N ASN A 71 15.40 8.87 -3.55
CA ASN A 71 14.22 8.02 -3.72
C ASN A 71 13.11 8.63 -4.60
N ALA A 72 13.30 9.85 -5.13
CA ALA A 72 12.21 10.60 -5.76
C ALA A 72 12.59 11.38 -7.02
N LEU A 73 13.83 11.32 -7.49
CA LEU A 73 14.26 12.03 -8.69
C LEU A 73 14.88 11.08 -9.70
N PHE A 74 14.37 11.10 -10.92
CA PHE A 74 14.92 10.38 -12.06
C PHE A 74 15.31 11.38 -13.15
N GLU A 75 16.52 11.29 -13.66
CA GLU A 75 16.99 12.08 -14.81
C GLU A 75 17.77 11.17 -15.73
N ALA A 76 17.45 11.17 -17.02
CA ALA A 76 18.06 10.24 -17.97
C ALA A 76 18.04 10.79 -19.40
N THR A 77 18.97 10.27 -20.21
CA THR A 77 18.94 10.43 -21.67
C THR A 77 17.78 9.62 -22.23
N LEU A 78 17.03 10.22 -23.15
CA LEU A 78 15.97 9.57 -23.91
C LEU A 78 16.51 8.99 -25.20
N TYR A 79 16.16 7.73 -25.44
CA TYR A 79 16.48 7.03 -26.67
C TYR A 79 15.22 6.75 -27.47
N ARG A 80 15.35 6.90 -28.78
CA ARG A 80 14.43 6.39 -29.78
C ARG A 80 15.13 5.28 -30.55
N PHE A 81 14.37 4.29 -31.00
CA PHE A 81 14.91 3.19 -31.80
C PHE A 81 14.38 3.21 -33.23
N SER A 82 15.26 2.96 -34.18
CA SER A 82 14.96 2.73 -35.60
C SER A 82 15.39 1.31 -36.01
N ASN A 83 14.92 0.84 -37.16
CA ASN A 83 15.14 -0.53 -37.66
C ASN A 83 14.68 -1.60 -36.64
N ASN A 84 13.56 -1.32 -35.96
CA ASN A 84 12.98 -2.26 -34.99
C ASN A 84 12.53 -3.54 -35.68
N GLN A 85 12.72 -4.67 -35.01
CA GLN A 85 12.17 -5.95 -35.44
C GLN A 85 10.64 -5.83 -35.58
N CYS A 86 10.14 -6.15 -36.78
CA CYS A 86 8.69 -6.22 -37.01
C CYS A 86 8.09 -7.41 -36.23
N ALA A 87 6.88 -7.24 -35.69
CA ALA A 87 6.16 -8.32 -35.03
C ALA A 87 5.88 -9.46 -36.02
N GLY A 88 6.39 -10.66 -35.71
CA GLY A 88 6.22 -11.85 -36.55
C GLY A 88 7.17 -11.96 -37.77
N CYS A 89 8.02 -10.96 -38.04
CA CYS A 89 9.05 -11.09 -39.07
C CYS A 89 10.19 -12.01 -38.61
N THR A 90 10.93 -12.60 -39.56
CA THR A 90 12.23 -13.25 -39.29
C THR A 90 13.18 -12.26 -38.62
N TRP A 91 13.94 -12.72 -37.63
CA TRP A 91 14.91 -11.88 -36.94
C TRP A 91 15.99 -11.36 -37.90
N THR A 92 16.13 -10.04 -38.02
CA THR A 92 17.12 -9.39 -38.89
C THR A 92 18.23 -8.65 -38.14
N GLY A 93 18.20 -8.67 -36.79
CA GLY A 93 19.17 -7.98 -35.95
C GLY A 93 18.52 -7.01 -34.96
N GLY A 94 19.37 -6.43 -34.09
CA GLY A 94 18.93 -5.46 -33.09
C GLY A 94 18.63 -4.09 -33.68
N PRO A 95 17.79 -3.29 -32.99
CA PRO A 95 17.49 -1.94 -33.43
C PRO A 95 18.68 -1.00 -33.28
N THR A 96 18.63 0.15 -33.96
CA THR A 96 19.59 1.24 -33.79
C THR A 96 19.05 2.24 -32.76
N ALA A 97 19.79 2.46 -31.68
CA ALA A 97 19.45 3.45 -30.67
C ALA A 97 19.97 4.84 -31.06
N GLN A 98 19.12 5.86 -30.93
CA GLN A 98 19.47 7.27 -31.14
C GLN A 98 19.07 8.07 -29.90
N SER A 99 20.01 8.84 -29.35
CA SER A 99 19.69 9.83 -28.32
C SER A 99 18.90 10.98 -28.95
N VAL A 100 17.76 11.32 -28.35
CA VAL A 100 16.82 12.33 -28.86
C VAL A 100 16.52 13.43 -27.84
N GLY A 101 17.09 13.36 -26.64
CA GLY A 101 16.82 14.33 -25.60
C GLY A 101 17.02 13.80 -24.19
N THR A 102 16.33 14.40 -23.23
CA THR A 102 16.38 14.02 -21.82
C THR A 102 14.99 14.00 -21.19
N VAL A 103 14.79 13.12 -20.23
CA VAL A 103 13.60 13.08 -19.37
C VAL A 103 14.01 13.33 -17.93
N ARG A 104 13.16 14.05 -17.21
CA ARG A 104 13.21 14.18 -15.76
C ARG A 104 11.87 13.80 -15.16
N ILE A 105 11.87 13.00 -14.12
CA ILE A 105 10.68 12.69 -13.32
C ILE A 105 10.99 13.05 -11.87
N ALA A 106 10.21 13.96 -11.29
CA ALA A 106 10.23 14.26 -9.87
C ALA A 106 8.97 13.66 -9.23
N PHE A 107 9.13 12.60 -8.46
CA PHE A 107 8.04 11.94 -7.74
C PHE A 107 7.64 12.73 -6.49
N ASP A 108 6.37 12.66 -6.14
CA ASP A 108 5.83 13.30 -4.94
C ASP A 108 6.22 12.50 -3.70
N ALA A 109 7.10 13.05 -2.86
CA ALA A 109 7.59 12.40 -1.64
C ALA A 109 6.47 12.03 -0.64
N SER A 110 5.29 12.66 -0.75
CA SER A 110 4.11 12.35 0.06
C SER A 110 3.11 11.43 -0.64
N ASN A 111 3.32 11.13 -1.93
CA ASN A 111 2.45 10.27 -2.72
C ASN A 111 3.22 9.49 -3.80
N PRO A 112 3.52 8.19 -3.59
CA PRO A 112 4.27 7.36 -4.54
C PRO A 112 3.51 7.07 -5.86
N GLN A 113 2.26 7.51 -5.98
CA GLN A 113 1.43 7.41 -7.18
C GLN A 113 1.40 8.69 -8.02
N ARG A 114 2.17 9.72 -7.63
CA ARG A 114 2.20 11.01 -8.33
C ARG A 114 3.62 11.47 -8.62
N GLY A 115 3.76 12.20 -9.71
CA GLY A 115 5.02 12.84 -10.08
C GLY A 115 4.82 13.94 -11.10
N THR A 116 5.88 14.71 -11.34
CA THR A 116 5.96 15.69 -12.41
C THR A 116 7.00 15.21 -13.42
N LEU A 117 6.56 15.03 -14.66
CA LEU A 117 7.43 14.62 -15.75
C LEU A 117 7.79 15.85 -16.58
N THR A 118 9.08 16.02 -16.85
CA THR A 118 9.62 17.05 -17.74
C THR A 118 10.31 16.41 -18.95
N TRP A 119 9.83 16.71 -20.14
CA TRP A 119 10.38 16.28 -21.42
C TRP A 119 11.23 17.39 -22.03
N ASN A 120 12.42 17.02 -22.50
CA ASN A 120 13.23 17.85 -23.38
C ASN A 120 13.60 17.01 -24.62
N VAL A 121 12.80 17.14 -25.68
CA VAL A 121 12.99 16.43 -26.96
C VAL A 121 13.03 17.48 -28.07
N PRO A 122 14.21 17.98 -28.46
CA PRO A 122 14.31 18.95 -29.54
C PRO A 122 13.81 18.37 -30.89
N PRO A 123 13.21 19.20 -31.77
CA PRO A 123 13.08 20.66 -31.66
C PRO A 123 11.85 21.14 -30.88
N GLN A 124 11.06 20.24 -30.28
CA GLN A 124 9.89 20.64 -29.50
C GLN A 124 10.31 21.43 -28.26
N ALA A 125 9.44 22.35 -27.83
CA ALA A 125 9.64 23.08 -26.59
C ALA A 125 9.65 22.12 -25.40
N ILE A 126 10.48 22.42 -24.40
CA ILE A 126 10.49 21.70 -23.13
C ILE A 126 9.09 21.79 -22.50
N ARG A 127 8.55 20.65 -22.06
CA ARG A 127 7.27 20.60 -21.36
C ARG A 127 7.42 19.93 -20.01
N SER A 128 6.67 20.41 -19.03
CA SER A 128 6.55 19.82 -17.69
C SER A 128 5.09 19.71 -17.31
N PHE A 129 4.67 18.55 -16.82
CA PHE A 129 3.26 18.27 -16.49
C PHE A 129 3.14 17.15 -15.45
N PRO A 130 2.02 17.09 -14.70
CA PRO A 130 1.79 16.02 -13.73
C PRO A 130 1.51 14.68 -14.42
N ILE A 131 1.99 13.62 -13.80
CA ILE A 131 1.66 12.23 -14.12
C ILE A 131 1.20 11.51 -12.86
N GLN A 132 0.37 10.50 -13.04
CA GLN A 132 -0.10 9.64 -11.96
C GLN A 132 -0.13 8.17 -12.37
N ARG A 133 -0.05 7.27 -11.39
CA ARG A 133 -0.19 5.83 -11.58
C ARG A 133 -1.59 5.50 -12.14
N PHE A 134 -1.66 4.65 -13.16
CA PHE A 134 -2.88 4.19 -13.81
C PHE A 134 -3.40 2.88 -13.19
N ALA A 135 -4.54 2.93 -12.51
CA ALA A 135 -5.20 1.76 -11.93
C ALA A 135 -5.93 0.93 -13.00
N LEU A 136 -5.30 -0.14 -13.50
CA LEU A 136 -5.82 -0.96 -14.63
C LEU A 136 -7.12 -1.72 -14.32
N TYR A 137 -7.31 -2.17 -13.07
CA TYR A 137 -8.36 -3.16 -12.75
C TYR A 137 -9.03 -2.94 -11.38
N GLU A 138 -9.02 -1.70 -10.88
CA GLU A 138 -9.48 -1.42 -9.52
C GLU A 138 -10.98 -1.09 -9.43
N LYS A 139 -11.65 -0.77 -10.56
CA LYS A 139 -13.10 -0.52 -10.61
C LYS A 139 -13.77 -1.32 -11.74
N ARG A 140 -14.87 -2.00 -11.40
CA ARG A 140 -15.68 -2.83 -12.29
C ARG A 140 -17.11 -2.27 -12.41
N ALA A 141 -17.87 -2.72 -13.40
CA ALA A 141 -19.23 -2.24 -13.62
C ALA A 141 -20.16 -2.60 -12.43
N GLU A 142 -19.97 -3.80 -11.87
CA GLU A 142 -20.69 -4.32 -10.71
C GLU A 142 -20.43 -3.55 -9.40
N ASP A 143 -19.37 -2.72 -9.34
CA ASP A 143 -19.06 -1.93 -8.15
C ASP A 143 -20.06 -0.78 -7.94
N GLY A 144 -20.78 -0.39 -9.00
CA GLY A 144 -21.72 0.72 -8.97
C GLY A 144 -21.09 1.98 -8.38
N ASN A 145 -21.64 2.44 -7.26
CA ASN A 145 -21.23 3.66 -6.56
C ASN A 145 -20.09 3.45 -5.56
N ALA A 146 -19.60 2.22 -5.38
CA ALA A 146 -18.47 2.00 -4.49
C ALA A 146 -17.22 2.76 -5.00
N PRO A 147 -16.48 3.40 -4.09
CA PRO A 147 -15.23 4.07 -4.43
C PRO A 147 -14.14 3.04 -4.72
N VAL A 148 -13.23 3.40 -5.63
CA VAL A 148 -12.13 2.52 -6.05
C VAL A 148 -11.22 2.16 -4.87
N GLU A 149 -11.12 3.07 -3.90
CA GLU A 149 -10.36 2.91 -2.67
C GLU A 149 -10.89 1.76 -1.81
N VAL A 150 -12.18 1.41 -1.92
CA VAL A 150 -12.77 0.26 -1.21
C VAL A 150 -12.62 -1.00 -2.05
N THR A 151 -13.01 -0.96 -3.32
CA THR A 151 -13.03 -2.15 -4.19
C THR A 151 -11.64 -2.67 -4.50
N LYS A 152 -10.62 -1.79 -4.51
CA LYS A 152 -9.23 -2.22 -4.65
C LYS A 152 -8.75 -3.02 -3.45
N MET A 153 -9.35 -2.89 -2.27
CA MET A 153 -8.92 -3.68 -1.11
C MET A 153 -9.36 -5.14 -1.20
N LEU A 154 -10.27 -5.50 -2.12
CA LEU A 154 -10.70 -6.87 -2.30
C LEU A 154 -9.59 -7.75 -2.88
N GLY A 155 -9.35 -8.90 -2.28
CA GLY A 155 -8.26 -9.82 -2.60
C GLY A 155 -7.67 -10.46 -1.34
N GLU A 156 -6.60 -11.21 -1.53
CA GLU A 156 -5.78 -11.71 -0.42
C GLU A 156 -4.58 -10.77 -0.21
N TRP A 157 -4.32 -10.43 1.04
CA TRP A 157 -3.22 -9.58 1.47
C TRP A 157 -2.37 -10.28 2.52
N HIS A 158 -1.07 -10.30 2.31
CA HIS A 158 -0.11 -10.70 3.34
C HIS A 158 0.35 -9.44 4.05
N VAL A 159 0.22 -9.43 5.38
CA VAL A 159 0.51 -8.26 6.22
C VAL A 159 1.62 -8.63 7.20
N THR A 160 2.72 -7.90 7.16
CA THR A 160 3.78 -7.96 8.16
C THR A 160 3.58 -6.84 9.17
N LEU A 161 3.49 -7.22 10.43
CA LEU A 161 3.38 -6.37 11.60
C LEU A 161 4.75 -6.32 12.31
N ASP A 162 5.31 -5.12 12.45
CA ASP A 162 6.62 -4.89 13.05
C ASP A 162 6.48 -4.54 14.54
N PHE A 163 6.86 -5.48 15.41
CA PHE A 163 6.86 -5.32 16.87
C PHE A 163 8.23 -4.90 17.42
N SER A 164 9.20 -4.56 16.56
CA SER A 164 10.60 -4.33 16.96
C SER A 164 10.78 -3.21 17.99
N GLU A 165 9.87 -2.24 18.02
CA GLU A 165 9.87 -1.13 18.99
C GLU A 165 9.01 -1.38 20.23
N TRP A 166 8.30 -2.52 20.34
CA TRP A 166 7.46 -2.83 21.50
C TRP A 166 8.33 -3.38 22.67
N PRO A 167 8.32 -2.74 23.86
CA PRO A 167 8.98 -3.29 25.05
C PRO A 167 8.54 -4.73 25.42
N ASN A 168 9.49 -5.61 25.72
CA ASN A 168 9.28 -7.01 26.18
C ASN A 168 8.78 -8.04 25.15
N TYR A 169 8.90 -7.78 23.85
CA TYR A 169 8.55 -8.77 22.82
C TYR A 169 9.67 -9.83 22.63
N ASN A 170 9.87 -10.68 23.64
CA ASN A 170 11.01 -11.61 23.72
C ASN A 170 10.91 -12.88 22.84
N ALA A 171 9.98 -12.95 21.87
CA ALA A 171 9.86 -14.11 20.98
C ALA A 171 9.85 -13.79 19.48
N PHE A 172 9.18 -12.72 19.01
CA PHE A 172 9.10 -12.42 17.57
C PHE A 172 9.04 -10.92 17.26
N ARG A 173 10.13 -10.32 16.74
CA ARG A 173 10.11 -8.91 16.34
C ARG A 173 9.14 -8.60 15.19
N TYR A 174 8.74 -9.62 14.45
CA TYR A 174 7.81 -9.52 13.34
C TYR A 174 6.75 -10.60 13.46
N SER A 175 5.50 -10.24 13.18
CA SER A 175 4.41 -11.19 12.95
C SER A 175 3.88 -11.00 11.54
N ALA A 176 3.40 -12.07 10.92
CA ALA A 176 2.76 -11.99 9.62
C ALA A 176 1.33 -12.53 9.74
N ASP A 177 0.44 -11.94 8.96
CA ASP A 177 -0.97 -12.28 8.90
C ASP A 177 -1.43 -12.36 7.44
N VAL A 178 -2.54 -13.06 7.21
CA VAL A 178 -3.21 -13.13 5.92
C VAL A 178 -4.60 -12.55 6.08
N LEU A 179 -4.97 -11.63 5.21
CA LEU A 179 -6.32 -11.07 5.15
C LEU A 179 -6.95 -11.45 3.82
N VAL A 180 -8.10 -12.11 3.88
CA VAL A 180 -8.95 -12.32 2.73
C VAL A 180 -10.09 -11.31 2.84
N LEU A 181 -10.21 -10.44 1.84
CA LEU A 181 -11.24 -9.41 1.76
C LEU A 181 -12.05 -9.65 0.48
N ASP A 182 -13.29 -10.09 0.63
CA ASP A 182 -14.08 -10.63 -0.47
C ASP A 182 -15.48 -10.00 -0.59
N GLU A 183 -15.90 -9.22 0.40
CA GLU A 183 -17.19 -8.53 0.41
C GLU A 183 -17.01 -7.01 0.57
N PHE A 184 -17.98 -6.24 0.08
CA PHE A 184 -18.09 -4.81 0.37
C PHE A 184 -19.55 -4.38 0.44
N SER A 185 -19.84 -3.35 1.23
CA SER A 185 -21.20 -2.82 1.40
C SER A 185 -21.19 -1.36 1.84
N TYR A 186 -22.31 -0.67 1.65
CA TYR A 186 -22.50 0.70 2.11
C TYR A 186 -23.30 0.73 3.41
N ASP A 187 -22.79 1.44 4.41
CA ASP A 187 -23.49 1.76 5.64
C ASP A 187 -24.09 3.16 5.55
N GLY A 188 -25.42 3.27 5.55
CA GLY A 188 -26.12 4.54 5.48
C GLY A 188 -26.05 5.38 6.77
N GLY A 189 -25.74 4.77 7.91
CA GLY A 189 -25.62 5.45 9.21
C GLY A 189 -24.31 6.24 9.33
N THR A 190 -23.21 5.66 8.87
CA THR A 190 -21.90 6.34 8.80
C THR A 190 -21.59 6.92 7.42
N GLN A 191 -22.50 6.76 6.46
CA GLN A 191 -22.32 7.15 5.06
C GLN A 191 -21.01 6.61 4.45
N THR A 192 -20.59 5.42 4.88
CA THR A 192 -19.26 4.88 4.61
C THR A 192 -19.37 3.54 3.89
N TRP A 193 -18.52 3.35 2.88
CA TRP A 193 -18.34 2.05 2.25
C TRP A 193 -17.32 1.23 3.04
N PHE A 194 -17.71 0.01 3.40
CA PHE A 194 -16.87 -0.98 4.06
C PHE A 194 -16.53 -2.10 3.10
N TYR A 195 -15.33 -2.67 3.26
CA TYR A 195 -14.97 -3.99 2.76
C TYR A 195 -14.80 -4.94 3.93
N ASP A 196 -15.13 -6.19 3.72
CA ASP A 196 -15.26 -7.20 4.75
C ASP A 196 -14.56 -8.49 4.34
N GLY A 197 -14.18 -9.25 5.35
CA GLY A 197 -13.61 -10.57 5.20
C GLY A 197 -13.12 -11.11 6.54
N CYS A 198 -11.92 -11.70 6.55
CA CYS A 198 -11.38 -12.40 7.70
C CYS A 198 -9.87 -12.65 7.59
N ARG A 199 -9.27 -13.12 8.69
CA ARG A 199 -8.06 -13.96 8.64
C ARG A 199 -8.48 -15.40 8.41
N PRO A 200 -7.99 -16.06 7.34
CA PRO A 200 -8.33 -17.44 7.08
C PRO A 200 -7.70 -18.37 8.12
N GLU A 201 -8.21 -19.59 8.24
CA GLU A 201 -7.69 -20.58 9.19
C GLU A 201 -6.27 -21.04 8.85
N THR A 202 -5.92 -21.01 7.56
CA THR A 202 -4.55 -21.23 7.10
C THR A 202 -4.15 -20.19 6.07
N SER A 203 -2.86 -19.93 5.95
CA SER A 203 -2.31 -19.04 4.92
C SER A 203 -2.42 -19.58 3.49
N LEU A 204 -3.03 -20.76 3.30
CA LEU A 204 -3.30 -21.36 1.99
C LEU A 204 -4.77 -21.24 1.58
N ASP A 205 -5.62 -20.81 2.52
CA ASP A 205 -7.04 -20.65 2.30
C ASP A 205 -7.32 -19.21 1.88
N ALA A 206 -7.92 -19.04 0.72
CA ALA A 206 -8.25 -17.73 0.16
C ALA A 206 -9.75 -17.43 0.29
N THR A 207 -10.33 -17.85 1.41
CA THR A 207 -11.76 -17.69 1.72
C THR A 207 -12.02 -17.51 3.18
N CYS A 208 -13.13 -16.86 3.48
CA CYS A 208 -13.67 -16.77 4.82
C CYS A 208 -14.72 -17.83 5.08
N THR A 209 -14.37 -18.85 5.87
CA THR A 209 -15.36 -19.81 6.37
C THR A 209 -16.20 -19.16 7.47
N ALA A 210 -17.30 -19.82 7.84
CA ALA A 210 -18.09 -19.43 9.01
C ALA A 210 -17.25 -19.39 10.30
N ALA A 211 -16.28 -20.31 10.48
CA ALA A 211 -15.43 -20.34 11.67
C ALA A 211 -14.44 -19.17 11.67
N ALA A 212 -13.82 -18.86 10.52
CA ALA A 212 -12.94 -17.70 10.38
C ALA A 212 -13.69 -16.38 10.62
N LEU A 213 -14.89 -16.25 10.06
CA LEU A 213 -15.75 -15.08 10.30
C LEU A 213 -16.19 -14.97 11.77
N ALA A 214 -16.40 -16.10 12.45
CA ALA A 214 -16.86 -16.11 13.82
C ALA A 214 -15.81 -15.60 14.81
N VAL A 215 -14.51 -15.72 14.55
CA VAL A 215 -13.51 -15.31 15.56
C VAL A 215 -12.35 -14.46 15.03
N ASN A 216 -12.17 -14.41 13.71
CA ASN A 216 -11.07 -13.71 13.05
C ASN A 216 -11.58 -12.81 11.93
N SER A 217 -12.79 -12.27 12.04
CA SER A 217 -13.34 -11.39 11.02
C SER A 217 -12.52 -10.11 10.88
N ALA A 218 -12.55 -9.57 9.68
CA ALA A 218 -11.95 -8.29 9.34
C ALA A 218 -13.01 -7.40 8.67
N SER A 219 -12.88 -6.10 8.89
CA SER A 219 -13.66 -5.07 8.21
C SER A 219 -12.81 -3.82 8.07
N GLY A 220 -12.89 -3.14 6.94
CA GLY A 220 -12.14 -1.93 6.72
C GLY A 220 -12.88 -0.93 5.83
N PHE A 221 -12.34 0.28 5.78
CA PHE A 221 -12.91 1.40 5.04
C PHE A 221 -11.81 2.36 4.61
N TYR A 222 -12.14 3.25 3.68
CA TYR A 222 -11.26 4.35 3.29
C TYR A 222 -11.68 5.64 3.99
N ASN A 223 -10.78 6.23 4.77
CA ASN A 223 -10.99 7.55 5.36
C ASN A 223 -10.47 8.64 4.42
N ALA A 224 -11.37 9.34 3.73
CA ALA A 224 -11.03 10.36 2.74
C ALA A 224 -10.34 11.59 3.34
N ALA A 225 -10.69 11.97 4.58
CA ALA A 225 -10.08 13.13 5.25
C ALA A 225 -8.58 12.91 5.52
N ARG A 226 -8.19 11.67 5.79
CA ARG A 226 -6.82 11.26 6.10
C ARG A 226 -6.11 10.63 4.90
N GLY A 227 -6.84 10.27 3.85
CA GLY A 227 -6.33 9.62 2.65
C GLY A 227 -5.73 8.23 2.91
N ARG A 228 -6.32 7.48 3.84
CA ARG A 228 -5.78 6.20 4.35
C ARG A 228 -6.86 5.12 4.44
N GLN A 229 -6.45 3.88 4.25
CA GLN A 229 -7.22 2.71 4.60
C GLN A 229 -7.16 2.49 6.09
N VAL A 230 -8.28 2.07 6.66
CA VAL A 230 -8.38 1.61 8.04
C VAL A 230 -8.94 0.19 8.01
N VAL A 231 -8.27 -0.74 8.68
CA VAL A 231 -8.72 -2.14 8.79
C VAL A 231 -8.79 -2.50 10.27
N ILE A 232 -9.93 -3.02 10.69
CA ILE A 232 -10.16 -3.58 12.01
C ILE A 232 -10.23 -5.11 11.87
N ILE A 233 -9.52 -5.80 12.74
CA ILE A 233 -9.48 -7.26 12.77
C ILE A 233 -9.81 -7.72 14.18
N ASP A 234 -10.69 -8.72 14.31
CA ASP A 234 -10.85 -9.45 15.55
C ASP A 234 -9.60 -10.29 15.80
N ASP A 235 -8.87 -10.00 16.88
CA ASP A 235 -7.62 -10.72 17.15
C ASP A 235 -7.85 -12.13 17.73
N ASN A 236 -9.10 -12.51 18.03
CA ASN A 236 -9.46 -13.69 18.81
C ASN A 236 -8.64 -13.82 20.10
N SER A 237 -8.48 -12.71 20.82
CA SER A 237 -7.72 -12.69 22.06
C SER A 237 -8.40 -11.83 23.12
N VAL A 238 -8.04 -12.09 24.39
CA VAL A 238 -8.51 -11.32 25.54
C VAL A 238 -7.32 -10.81 26.36
N ASN A 239 -7.44 -9.64 26.95
CA ASN A 239 -6.43 -9.14 27.90
C ASN A 239 -6.59 -9.77 29.29
N SER A 240 -5.69 -9.45 30.21
CA SER A 240 -5.76 -9.87 31.62
C SER A 240 -7.05 -9.48 32.34
N GLN A 241 -7.80 -8.49 31.82
CA GLN A 241 -9.09 -8.05 32.34
C GLN A 241 -10.28 -8.77 31.67
N GLY A 242 -10.03 -9.71 30.75
CA GLY A 242 -11.05 -10.43 30.01
C GLY A 242 -11.73 -9.63 28.89
N GLN A 243 -11.17 -8.48 28.51
CA GLN A 243 -11.71 -7.65 27.42
C GLN A 243 -11.24 -8.21 26.07
N GLN A 244 -12.15 -8.23 25.09
CA GLN A 244 -11.83 -8.64 23.72
C GLN A 244 -10.84 -7.66 23.08
N MET A 245 -9.88 -8.20 22.35
CA MET A 245 -8.84 -7.42 21.68
C MET A 245 -9.09 -7.36 20.17
N CYS A 246 -8.80 -6.19 19.61
CA CYS A 246 -8.89 -5.88 18.18
C CYS A 246 -7.53 -5.37 17.68
N VAL A 247 -7.24 -5.63 16.41
CA VAL A 247 -6.13 -4.99 15.70
C VAL A 247 -6.68 -3.82 14.88
N TYR A 248 -6.04 -2.66 14.99
CA TYR A 248 -6.28 -1.50 14.16
C TYR A 248 -5.10 -1.34 13.22
N LEU A 249 -5.33 -1.34 11.91
CA LEU A 249 -4.35 -1.02 10.88
C LEU A 249 -4.77 0.30 10.22
N GLU A 250 -3.84 1.22 10.03
CA GLU A 250 -4.05 2.43 9.25
C GLU A 250 -2.86 2.67 8.33
N ALA A 251 -3.10 2.73 7.03
CA ALA A 251 -2.03 2.93 6.05
C ALA A 251 -2.56 3.52 4.74
N ARG A 252 -1.68 4.16 3.97
CA ARG A 252 -2.00 4.45 2.57
C ARG A 252 -1.88 3.17 1.75
N ALA A 253 -2.97 2.80 1.08
CA ALA A 253 -2.93 1.70 0.12
C ALA A 253 -2.61 2.19 -1.29
N LEU A 254 -1.64 1.51 -1.88
CA LEU A 254 -1.18 1.60 -3.25
C LEU A 254 -1.97 0.59 -4.11
N SER A 255 -1.48 0.27 -5.30
CA SER A 255 -2.16 -0.71 -6.17
C SER A 255 -2.10 -2.13 -5.61
N ASN A 256 -0.92 -2.54 -5.13
CA ASN A 256 -0.63 -3.91 -4.69
C ASN A 256 0.06 -4.00 -3.33
N ASP A 257 0.24 -2.88 -2.66
CA ASP A 257 0.89 -2.83 -1.35
C ASP A 257 0.30 -1.71 -0.50
N PHE A 258 0.61 -1.74 0.79
CA PHE A 258 0.36 -0.63 1.69
C PHE A 258 1.41 -0.64 2.77
N SER A 259 1.78 0.52 3.27
CA SER A 259 2.75 0.61 4.36
C SER A 259 2.52 1.85 5.21
N ALA A 260 2.89 1.75 6.49
CA ALA A 260 2.78 2.84 7.44
C ALA A 260 3.75 2.66 8.61
N GLY A 261 3.99 3.72 9.37
CA GLY A 261 4.92 3.77 10.48
C GLY A 261 6.40 3.84 10.08
N PHE A 262 6.71 3.84 8.77
CA PHE A 262 8.09 3.94 8.27
C PHE A 262 8.63 5.37 8.32
N THR A 263 7.74 6.36 8.27
CA THR A 263 8.10 7.77 8.12
C THR A 263 7.97 8.57 9.42
N GLY A 264 7.30 8.05 10.45
CA GLY A 264 7.11 8.78 11.72
C GLY A 264 6.36 10.12 11.58
N ASN A 265 5.76 10.39 10.40
CA ASN A 265 5.07 11.62 10.05
C ASN A 265 3.53 11.46 10.13
N GLY A 266 3.04 10.58 11.00
CA GLY A 266 1.60 10.28 11.08
C GLY A 266 1.07 9.60 9.81
N ASP A 267 1.88 8.74 9.17
CA ASP A 267 1.48 7.89 8.04
C ASP A 267 0.59 6.70 8.43
N GLY A 268 0.35 6.54 9.74
CA GLY A 268 -0.44 5.48 10.35
C GLY A 268 0.46 4.43 10.98
N GLY A 269 -0.01 3.20 10.99
CA GLY A 269 0.65 2.05 11.60
C GLY A 269 -0.39 1.06 12.07
N PHE A 270 0.03 0.07 12.84
CA PHE A 270 -0.87 -0.86 13.50
C PHE A 270 -0.82 -0.72 15.01
N THR A 271 -1.91 -1.07 15.68
CA THR A 271 -1.92 -1.23 17.13
C THR A 271 -2.88 -2.35 17.55
N LEU A 272 -2.61 -2.93 18.73
CA LEU A 272 -3.49 -3.88 19.40
C LEU A 272 -4.16 -3.15 20.58
N TYR A 273 -5.48 -3.20 20.64
CA TYR A 273 -6.27 -2.43 21.61
C TYR A 273 -7.50 -3.22 22.06
N PRO A 274 -8.05 -2.94 23.26
CA PRO A 274 -9.34 -3.48 23.66
C PRO A 274 -10.44 -2.96 22.72
N CYS A 275 -11.22 -3.84 22.12
CA CYS A 275 -12.31 -3.45 21.22
C CYS A 275 -13.27 -2.48 21.93
N GLY A 276 -13.72 -1.46 21.23
CA GLY A 276 -14.56 -0.37 21.74
C GLY A 276 -13.78 0.77 22.40
N ALA A 277 -12.50 0.59 22.73
CA ALA A 277 -11.62 1.68 23.14
C ALA A 277 -11.21 2.54 21.93
N ASN A 278 -10.67 3.74 22.18
CA ASN A 278 -10.11 4.56 21.09
C ASN A 278 -8.72 4.02 20.70
N PRO A 279 -8.53 3.45 19.50
CA PRO A 279 -7.24 2.88 19.09
C PRO A 279 -6.13 3.93 18.99
N LEU A 280 -6.46 5.21 18.76
CA LEU A 280 -5.48 6.29 18.64
C LEU A 280 -4.80 6.67 19.97
N ASN A 281 -5.29 6.14 21.10
CA ASN A 281 -4.65 6.31 22.40
C ASN A 281 -3.48 5.32 22.62
N TYR A 282 -3.33 4.33 21.73
CA TYR A 282 -2.36 3.26 21.85
C TYR A 282 -1.15 3.51 20.96
N ALA A 283 0.02 2.97 21.34
CA ALA A 283 1.21 3.06 20.50
C ALA A 283 0.96 2.40 19.14
N MET A 284 1.28 3.12 18.06
CA MET A 284 1.27 2.60 16.69
C MET A 284 2.66 2.12 16.31
N TYR A 285 2.70 1.01 15.57
CA TYR A 285 3.91 0.36 15.12
C TYR A 285 3.90 0.20 13.59
N PRO A 286 5.07 0.01 12.94
CA PRO A 286 5.13 -0.10 11.49
C PRO A 286 4.43 -1.34 10.95
N LEU A 287 3.85 -1.22 9.75
CA LEU A 287 3.25 -2.34 9.05
C LEU A 287 3.54 -2.28 7.56
N LYS A 288 3.52 -3.44 6.90
CA LYS A 288 3.59 -3.55 5.45
C LYS A 288 2.64 -4.64 4.95
N GLY A 289 1.81 -4.32 3.98
CA GLY A 289 0.91 -5.25 3.30
C GLY A 289 1.29 -5.41 1.83
N PHE A 290 1.09 -6.61 1.30
CA PHE A 290 1.20 -6.90 -0.13
C PHE A 290 0.05 -7.78 -0.59
N ARG A 291 -0.51 -7.46 -1.76
CA ARG A 291 -1.55 -8.28 -2.37
C ARG A 291 -0.92 -9.55 -2.93
N THR A 292 -1.41 -10.70 -2.49
CA THR A 292 -0.95 -12.02 -2.92
C THR A 292 -1.94 -12.72 -3.85
N ALA A 293 -3.23 -12.37 -3.77
CA ALA A 293 -4.23 -12.87 -4.69
C ALA A 293 -5.27 -11.81 -5.08
N SER A 294 -5.86 -11.98 -6.26
CA SER A 294 -6.78 -11.01 -6.85
C SER A 294 -8.18 -11.08 -6.23
N ARG A 295 -8.94 -10.00 -6.39
CA ARG A 295 -10.39 -9.97 -6.10
C ARG A 295 -11.15 -11.13 -6.76
N THR A 296 -10.90 -11.40 -8.05
CA THR A 296 -11.57 -12.49 -8.78
C THR A 296 -11.29 -13.84 -8.13
N PHE A 297 -10.07 -14.04 -7.64
CA PHE A 297 -9.73 -15.30 -6.97
C PHE A 297 -10.51 -15.49 -5.67
N VAL A 298 -10.56 -14.48 -4.81
CA VAL A 298 -11.25 -14.60 -3.51
C VAL A 298 -12.78 -14.66 -3.66
N GLN A 299 -13.35 -13.95 -4.64
CA GLN A 299 -14.81 -13.94 -4.86
C GLN A 299 -15.33 -15.12 -5.68
N GLU A 300 -14.61 -15.53 -6.73
CA GLU A 300 -15.10 -16.50 -7.72
C GLU A 300 -14.31 -17.82 -7.70
N GLY A 301 -13.14 -17.86 -7.06
CA GLY A 301 -12.25 -19.03 -7.08
C GLY A 301 -11.53 -19.26 -8.41
N VAL A 302 -11.60 -18.31 -9.35
CA VAL A 302 -10.94 -18.40 -10.66
C VAL A 302 -9.51 -17.85 -10.57
N GLY A 303 -8.51 -18.73 -10.66
CA GLY A 303 -7.08 -18.45 -10.44
C GLY A 303 -6.27 -19.74 -10.16
N PRO A 304 -4.97 -19.68 -9.80
CA PRO A 304 -4.25 -20.88 -9.35
C PRO A 304 -4.96 -21.48 -8.13
N ALA A 305 -5.21 -22.79 -8.16
CA ALA A 305 -6.27 -23.50 -7.44
C ALA A 305 -6.56 -23.06 -5.99
N LYS A 306 -7.85 -22.85 -5.70
CA LYS A 306 -8.41 -22.71 -4.35
C LYS A 306 -8.26 -24.02 -3.57
N ARG A 307 -7.63 -23.98 -2.39
CA ARG A 307 -7.61 -25.13 -1.48
C ARG A 307 -8.91 -25.22 -0.68
N LEU A 308 -9.20 -26.44 -0.22
CA LEU A 308 -10.28 -26.68 0.73
C LEU A 308 -9.87 -26.13 2.10
N PRO A 309 -10.81 -25.54 2.85
CA PRO A 309 -10.54 -25.02 4.19
C PRO A 309 -9.91 -26.07 5.12
N ALA A 310 -9.10 -25.61 6.07
CA ALA A 310 -8.61 -26.47 7.15
C ALA A 310 -9.75 -27.21 7.88
N GLN A 311 -9.51 -28.50 8.16
CA GLN A 311 -10.49 -29.38 8.82
C GLN A 311 -10.61 -29.16 10.34
N SER A 312 -9.65 -28.46 10.96
CA SER A 312 -9.66 -28.14 12.39
C SER A 312 -9.11 -26.74 12.65
N PHE A 313 -9.84 -25.99 13.48
CA PHE A 313 -9.51 -24.62 13.85
C PHE A 313 -9.65 -24.46 15.37
N ASP A 314 -8.61 -23.90 16.01
CA ASP A 314 -8.63 -23.60 17.45
C ASP A 314 -9.24 -22.22 17.68
N ALA A 315 -10.51 -22.22 18.10
CA ALA A 315 -11.26 -21.01 18.41
C ALA A 315 -10.95 -20.44 19.81
N THR A 316 -10.09 -21.09 20.60
CA THR A 316 -9.83 -20.68 21.98
C THR A 316 -9.15 -19.30 22.02
N PRO A 317 -9.74 -18.29 22.68
CA PRO A 317 -9.12 -16.99 22.76
C PRO A 317 -7.79 -17.05 23.48
N ARG A 318 -6.75 -16.44 22.89
CA ARG A 318 -5.43 -16.35 23.52
C ARG A 318 -5.37 -15.15 24.45
N GLN A 319 -4.51 -15.20 25.48
CA GLN A 319 -4.21 -13.99 26.24
C GLN A 319 -3.26 -13.08 25.45
N ARG A 320 -3.66 -11.82 25.24
CA ARG A 320 -2.82 -10.77 24.67
C ARG A 320 -3.12 -9.44 25.31
N GLU A 321 -2.07 -8.70 25.63
CA GLU A 321 -2.17 -7.38 26.24
C GLU A 321 -2.17 -6.28 25.19
N ALA A 322 -2.92 -5.21 25.45
CA ALA A 322 -2.93 -4.03 24.60
C ALA A 322 -1.53 -3.43 24.46
N ALA A 323 -1.29 -2.74 23.35
CA ALA A 323 -0.12 -1.87 23.25
C ALA A 323 -0.12 -0.87 24.43
N PRO A 324 1.05 -0.41 24.89
CA PRO A 324 1.09 0.65 25.88
C PRO A 324 0.38 1.90 25.33
N LEU A 325 -0.35 2.58 26.19
CA LEU A 325 -0.94 3.87 25.85
C LEU A 325 0.19 4.86 25.52
N ARG A 326 0.08 5.55 24.39
CA ARG A 326 1.04 6.60 24.04
C ARG A 326 0.65 7.83 24.87
N THR A 327 1.52 8.23 25.80
CA THR A 327 1.26 9.37 26.71
C THR A 327 1.20 10.72 25.98
N ASN A 328 1.57 10.75 24.70
CA ASN A 328 1.35 11.86 23.79
C ASN A 328 0.84 11.27 22.47
N VAL A 329 -0.41 11.53 22.12
CA VAL A 329 -0.89 11.43 20.73
C VAL A 329 0.17 12.09 19.85
N ASP A 330 0.52 11.45 18.74
CA ASP A 330 1.51 11.99 17.81
C ASP A 330 1.14 13.44 17.47
N LYS A 331 1.88 14.41 18.00
CA LYS A 331 1.52 15.84 17.91
C LYS A 331 1.53 16.34 16.46
N ASN A 332 2.03 15.51 15.53
CA ASN A 332 2.18 15.80 14.12
C ASN A 332 1.07 15.21 13.25
N ASP A 333 0.20 14.33 13.77
CA ASP A 333 -0.93 13.82 12.99
C ASP A 333 -2.07 14.86 13.00
N PRO A 334 -2.52 15.35 11.84
CA PRO A 334 -3.62 16.30 11.78
C PRO A 334 -4.88 15.74 12.46
N LEU A 335 -5.40 16.45 13.46
CA LEU A 335 -6.65 16.09 14.17
C LEU A 335 -7.91 16.21 13.29
N THR A 336 -7.75 16.57 12.02
CA THR A 336 -8.85 16.70 11.05
C THR A 336 -9.57 15.36 10.87
N GLY A 337 -10.88 15.36 11.09
CA GLY A 337 -11.72 14.18 10.86
C GLY A 337 -11.59 13.06 11.89
N VAL A 338 -10.93 13.27 13.04
CA VAL A 338 -10.76 12.22 14.07
C VAL A 338 -12.09 11.75 14.65
N ALA A 339 -13.04 12.66 14.92
CA ALA A 339 -14.35 12.26 15.44
C ALA A 339 -15.11 11.35 14.44
N GLU A 340 -15.04 11.68 13.15
CA GLU A 340 -15.62 10.89 12.07
C GLU A 340 -14.91 9.54 11.94
N LEU A 341 -13.58 9.54 11.96
CA LEU A 341 -12.77 8.32 11.96
C LEU A 341 -13.19 7.39 13.10
N LEU A 342 -13.34 7.90 14.33
CA LEU A 342 -13.73 7.07 15.48
C LEU A 342 -15.16 6.52 15.36
N SER A 343 -16.07 7.27 14.74
CA SER A 343 -17.41 6.78 14.40
C SER A 343 -17.34 5.62 13.41
N GLN A 344 -16.56 5.76 12.34
CA GLN A 344 -16.33 4.72 11.33
C GLN A 344 -15.63 3.49 11.91
N VAL A 345 -14.65 3.68 12.80
CA VAL A 345 -13.99 2.59 13.54
C VAL A 345 -15.00 1.81 14.36
N ARG A 346 -15.88 2.50 15.11
CA ARG A 346 -16.91 1.84 15.93
C ARG A 346 -17.91 1.05 15.09
N ALA A 347 -18.24 1.55 13.90
CA ALA A 347 -19.04 0.79 12.94
C ALA A 347 -18.30 -0.44 12.42
N ALA A 348 -17.03 -0.33 12.02
CA ALA A 348 -16.20 -1.46 11.61
C ALA A 348 -16.06 -2.51 12.73
N GLU A 349 -15.84 -2.09 13.97
CA GLU A 349 -15.83 -2.98 15.14
C GLU A 349 -17.16 -3.72 15.31
N GLY A 350 -18.29 -3.02 15.15
CA GLY A 350 -19.62 -3.64 15.18
C GLY A 350 -19.79 -4.71 14.10
N ARG A 351 -19.26 -4.48 12.89
CA ARG A 351 -19.28 -5.45 11.78
C ARG A 351 -18.38 -6.66 12.06
N VAL A 352 -17.21 -6.44 12.63
CA VAL A 352 -16.25 -7.48 13.02
C VAL A 352 -16.87 -8.34 14.13
N LEU A 353 -17.28 -7.73 15.24
CA LEU A 353 -17.81 -8.43 16.40
C LEU A 353 -19.18 -9.06 16.15
N GLY A 354 -20.01 -8.48 15.28
CA GLY A 354 -21.32 -9.02 14.91
C GLY A 354 -21.25 -10.33 14.11
N LYS A 355 -20.07 -10.71 13.60
CA LYS A 355 -19.86 -11.98 12.89
C LYS A 355 -19.60 -13.16 13.83
N ARG A 356 -19.32 -12.92 15.13
CA ARG A 356 -19.31 -13.94 16.19
C ARG A 356 -20.72 -14.51 16.36
N GLN A 357 -20.98 -15.71 15.83
CA GLN A 357 -22.21 -16.46 16.11
C GLN A 357 -21.90 -17.78 16.79
#